data_AF-A0A810KU71-F1
#
_entry.id   AF-A0A810KU71-F1
#
_cell.length_a   1.000
_cell.length_b   1.000
_cell.length_c   1.000
_cell.angle_alpha   90.00
_cell.angle_beta   90.00
_cell.angle_gamma   90.00
#
_symmetry.space_group_name_H-M   'P 1'
#
loop_
_entity.id
_entity.type
_entity.pdbx_description
1 polymer ?
#
loop_
_entity_poly.entity_id
_entity_poly.type
_entity_poly.pdbx_seq_one_letter_code
_entity_poly.pdbx_strand_id
1 'polypeptide(L)' 'MTHNGDDREVALDEELDILPDQTTDDTDAGWGERPQSNDDRLLAERPPHWD' A
#
# COMPACT_ATOMS: atom_id res chain seq x y z
N MET A 1 -10.59 -26.87 -1.08
CA MET A 1 -11.01 -25.68 -1.83
C MET A 1 -10.13 -25.54 -3.06
N THR A 2 -10.63 -25.86 -4.24
CA THR A 2 -9.94 -25.56 -5.51
C THR A 2 -10.24 -24.10 -5.86
N HIS A 3 -9.25 -23.22 -5.73
CA HIS A 3 -9.34 -21.86 -6.28
C HIS A 3 -9.40 -22.00 -7.80
N ASN A 4 -10.57 -21.76 -8.38
CA ASN A 4 -10.75 -21.79 -9.82
C ASN A 4 -10.16 -20.47 -10.35
N GLY A 5 -8.93 -20.53 -10.85
CA GLY A 5 -8.24 -19.41 -11.48
C GLY A 5 -8.85 -19.14 -12.85
N ASP A 6 -10.05 -18.58 -12.83
CA ASP A 6 -10.74 -18.06 -14.01
C ASP A 6 -9.95 -16.83 -14.47
N ASP A 7 -9.09 -17.02 -15.46
CA ASP A 7 -8.24 -15.98 -16.06
C ASP A 7 -9.15 -15.06 -16.88
N ARG A 8 -9.82 -14.14 -16.20
CA ARG A 8 -10.72 -13.17 -16.84
C ARG A 8 -9.90 -12.02 -17.38
N GLU A 9 -9.89 -11.89 -18.70
CA GLU A 9 -9.33 -10.70 -19.34
C GLU A 9 -10.08 -9.45 -18.89
N VAL A 10 -9.35 -8.49 -18.30
CA VAL A 10 -9.86 -7.17 -17.94
C VAL A 10 -9.66 -6.26 -19.15
N ALA A 11 -10.75 -5.85 -19.79
CA ALA A 11 -10.69 -4.86 -20.85
C ALA A 11 -10.35 -3.48 -20.23
N LEU A 12 -9.16 -2.99 -20.51
CA LEU A 12 -8.73 -1.64 -20.17
C LEU A 12 -9.22 -0.70 -21.27
N ASP A 13 -9.92 0.37 -20.91
CA ASP A 13 -10.32 1.39 -21.86
C ASP A 13 -9.12 2.25 -22.30
N GLU A 14 -9.22 2.90 -23.46
CA GLU A 14 -8.15 3.76 -24.01
C GLU A 14 -8.27 5.21 -23.51
N GLU A 15 -9.31 5.53 -22.72
CA GLU A 15 -9.61 6.86 -22.15
C GLU A 15 -9.41 6.85 -20.63
N LEU A 16 -8.36 6.15 -20.18
CA LEU A 16 -8.02 6.09 -18.76
C LEU A 16 -7.48 7.45 -18.31
N ASP A 17 -8.08 8.01 -17.26
CA ASP A 17 -7.52 9.15 -16.55
C ASP A 17 -6.15 8.76 -15.99
N ILE A 18 -5.08 9.29 -16.59
CA ILE A 18 -3.72 9.06 -16.09
C ILE A 18 -3.61 9.72 -14.72
N LEU A 19 -3.55 8.87 -13.70
CA LEU A 19 -3.31 9.29 -12.34
C LEU A 19 -1.91 9.92 -12.23
N PRO A 20 -1.72 10.85 -11.29
CA PRO A 20 -0.37 11.31 -10.94
C PRO A 20 0.52 10.13 -10.52
N ASP A 21 1.84 10.29 -10.66
CA ASP A 21 2.83 9.27 -10.25
C ASP A 21 2.69 8.80 -8.79
N GLN A 22 2.06 9.63 -7.95
CA GLN A 22 1.67 9.30 -6.59
C GLN A 22 0.21 9.69 -6.36
N THR A 23 -0.58 8.74 -5.90
CA THR A 23 -1.99 8.89 -5.55
C THR A 23 -2.14 9.16 -4.05
N THR A 24 -3.27 9.72 -3.64
CA THR A 24 -3.53 9.98 -2.20
C THR A 24 -3.50 8.71 -1.36
N ASP A 25 -3.90 7.57 -1.93
CA ASP A 25 -3.92 6.26 -1.28
C ASP A 25 -2.52 5.63 -1.13
N ASP A 26 -1.50 6.13 -1.86
CA ASP A 26 -0.09 5.71 -1.69
C ASP A 26 0.53 6.22 -0.38
N THR A 27 -0.22 6.99 0.38
CA THR A 27 0.15 7.40 1.74
C THR A 27 -0.81 6.76 2.72
N ASP A 28 -0.36 6.49 3.94
CA ASP A 28 -1.26 6.00 4.99
C ASP A 28 -2.33 7.06 5.42
N ALA A 29 -2.41 8.21 4.73
CA ALA A 29 -3.42 9.22 4.96
C ALA A 29 -4.82 8.65 4.70
N GLY A 30 -5.68 8.72 5.72
CA GLY A 30 -7.05 8.17 5.66
C GLY A 30 -7.16 6.72 6.14
N TRP A 31 -6.05 6.00 6.31
CA TRP A 31 -6.00 4.64 6.87
C TRP A 31 -5.95 4.62 8.41
N GLY A 32 -6.40 5.69 9.06
CA GLY A 32 -6.45 5.82 10.52
C GLY A 32 -5.15 6.33 11.17
N GLU A 33 -4.16 6.73 10.38
CA GLU A 33 -2.86 7.17 10.90
C GLU A 33 -2.90 8.53 11.60
N ARG A 34 -2.12 8.63 12.69
CA ARG A 34 -1.87 9.87 13.42
C ARG A 34 -0.59 10.49 12.88
N PRO A 35 -0.53 11.81 12.63
CA PRO A 35 0.69 12.44 12.16
C PRO A 35 1.70 12.50 13.31
N GLN A 36 2.54 11.47 13.49
CA GLN A 36 3.57 11.52 14.52
C GLN A 36 4.71 10.53 14.29
N SER A 37 5.92 11.07 14.42
CA SER A 37 7.19 10.36 14.61
C SER A 37 7.00 9.25 15.64
N ASN A 38 6.93 8.01 15.14
CA ASN A 38 6.88 6.77 15.91
C ASN A 38 8.29 6.15 16.06
N ASP A 39 9.32 6.91 15.71
CA ASP A 39 10.69 6.44 15.57
C ASP A 39 11.22 5.86 16.88
N ASP A 40 10.90 6.51 18.01
CA ASP A 40 11.30 6.04 19.35
C ASP A 40 10.73 4.65 19.69
N ARG A 41 9.47 4.37 19.31
CA ARG A 41 8.84 3.06 19.52
C ARG A 41 9.47 2.01 18.59
N LEU A 42 9.65 2.35 17.33
CA LEU A 42 10.22 1.44 16.32
C LEU A 42 11.67 1.07 16.63
N LEU A 43 12.46 2.02 17.15
CA LEU A 43 13.82 1.78 17.63
C LEU A 43 13.85 0.91 18.89
N ALA A 44 12.91 1.11 19.82
CA ALA A 44 12.80 0.29 21.03
C ALA A 44 12.37 -1.16 20.74
N GLU A 45 11.58 -1.37 19.69
CA GLU A 45 11.05 -2.68 19.27
C GLU A 45 11.90 -3.32 18.15
N ARG A 46 13.08 -2.77 17.85
CA ARG A 46 13.95 -3.23 16.77
C ARG A 46 14.30 -4.72 16.89
N PRO A 47 13.98 -5.54 15.86
CA PRO A 47 14.43 -6.93 15.80
C PRO A 47 15.96 -7.06 15.80
N PRO A 48 16.49 -8.16 16.33
CA PRO A 48 17.94 -8.37 16.48
C PRO A 48 18.72 -8.51 15.17
N HIS A 49 18.05 -8.52 14.00
CA HIS A 49 18.67 -8.63 12.68
C HIS A 49 18.70 -7.31 11.89
N TRP A 50 18.27 -6.19 12.48
CA TRP A 50 18.28 -4.86 11.84
C TRP A 50 19.62 -4.10 11.97
N ASP A 51 20.75 -4.82 11.98
CA ASP A 51 22.08 -4.22 11.88
C ASP A 51 22.67 -4.38 10.48
#